data_AF-A0A382MPW2-F1
#
_entry.id   AF-A0A382MPW2-F1
#
_cell.length_a   1.000
_cell.length_b   1.000
_cell.length_c   1.000
_cell.angle_alpha   90.00
_cell.angle_beta   90.00
_cell.angle_gamma   90.00
#
_symmetry.space_group_name_H-M   'P 1'
#
loop_
_entity.id
_entity.type
_entity.pdbx_description
1 polymer ?
#
loop_
_entity_poly.entity_id
_entity_poly.type
_entity_poly.pdbx_seq_one_letter_code
_entity_poly.pdbx_strand_id
1 'polypeptide(L)'
;MPKQNWGMKKTLLFAFALIAAGCADTEQSEALSEGLEQVTASASCADITSTSPLEDVRSCADQGHATAQTSLGFMYGNGRGVLQDDAEAVRWYRLAAEQGDAVAQTNLGVMYSTGQGVPEDVVLAYMWYNLAVAQGRDIAQGIKDILEQRMNHEQIDEAQQLTLEWIEAHGN
;
A
#
# COMPACT_ATOMS: atom_id res chain seq x y z
N MET A 1 18.31 27.75 68.90
CA MET A 1 16.90 27.99 68.49
C MET A 1 16.86 29.22 67.59
N PRO A 2 15.83 29.39 66.75
CA PRO A 2 15.11 28.40 65.93
C PRO A 2 15.86 28.33 64.55
N LYS A 3 15.33 28.08 63.34
CA LYS A 3 14.04 27.59 62.80
C LYS A 3 14.37 26.45 61.80
N GLN A 4 13.37 25.68 61.38
CA GLN A 4 13.38 25.02 60.06
C GLN A 4 12.50 25.81 59.08
N ASN A 5 12.77 25.72 57.78
CA ASN A 5 11.79 26.03 56.73
C ASN A 5 12.07 25.14 55.51
N TRP A 6 11.02 24.78 54.76
CA TRP A 6 11.06 23.76 53.71
C TRP A 6 11.44 24.34 52.33
N GLY A 7 12.24 23.58 51.57
CA GLY A 7 12.60 23.87 50.18
C GLY A 7 12.57 22.58 49.35
N MET A 8 11.69 22.53 48.36
CA MET A 8 11.37 21.31 47.60
C MET A 8 12.59 20.67 46.92
N LYS A 9 12.77 19.36 47.12
CA LYS A 9 13.47 18.49 46.18
C LYS A 9 12.45 17.56 45.52
N LYS A 10 12.14 17.78 44.24
CA LYS A 10 11.30 16.86 43.45
C LYS A 10 12.13 15.65 43.03
N THR A 11 12.31 14.69 43.94
CA THR A 11 12.95 13.41 43.64
C THR A 11 11.93 12.47 43.02
N LEU A 12 12.10 12.26 41.71
CA LEU A 12 11.62 11.13 40.92
C LEU A 12 11.70 9.78 41.70
N LEU A 13 10.59 9.04 41.82
CA LEU A 13 10.40 7.67 41.26
C LEU A 13 9.27 6.83 41.88
N PHE A 14 8.82 5.86 41.07
CA PHE A 14 8.17 4.57 41.36
C PHE A 14 6.88 4.47 42.21
N ALA A 15 5.80 4.14 41.48
CA ALA A 15 4.96 2.95 41.66
C ALA A 15 4.40 2.59 43.04
N PHE A 16 3.07 2.66 43.15
CA PHE A 16 2.30 1.80 44.04
C PHE A 16 1.13 1.18 43.28
N ALA A 17 1.15 -0.14 43.15
CA ALA A 17 0.01 -0.95 42.72
C ALA A 17 -0.22 -2.01 43.78
N LEU A 18 -1.17 -1.76 44.70
CA LEU A 18 -1.66 -2.81 45.61
C LEU A 18 -3.10 -2.53 46.08
N ILE A 19 -4.00 -3.38 45.59
CA ILE A 19 -5.19 -3.93 46.26
C ILE A 19 -5.89 -3.02 47.30
N ALA A 20 -7.06 -2.50 46.92
CA ALA A 20 -8.13 -2.16 47.86
C ALA A 20 -9.38 -2.95 47.48
N ALA A 21 -9.81 -3.88 48.33
CA ALA A 21 -11.08 -4.58 48.21
C ALA A 21 -12.06 -4.01 49.24
N GLY A 22 -13.18 -3.44 48.79
CA GLY A 22 -14.19 -2.89 49.69
C GLY A 22 -15.10 -1.83 49.05
N CYS A 23 -16.24 -2.28 48.53
CA CYS A 23 -17.47 -1.50 48.34
C CYS A 23 -17.37 -0.17 47.55
N ALA A 24 -17.34 -0.28 46.23
CA ALA A 24 -17.93 0.72 45.33
C ALA A 24 -18.56 0.00 44.13
N ASP A 25 -19.86 0.18 43.92
CA ASP A 25 -20.56 -0.38 42.76
C ASP A 25 -20.26 0.48 41.53
N THR A 26 -19.28 0.07 40.72
CA THR A 26 -18.91 0.73 39.47
C THR A 26 -19.14 -0.20 38.28
N GLU A 27 -20.35 -0.17 37.72
CA GLU A 27 -20.75 -0.81 36.44
C GLU A 27 -20.07 -0.16 35.21
N GLN A 28 -18.82 0.29 35.36
CA GLN A 28 -18.05 1.05 34.36
C GLN A 28 -16.60 0.54 34.23
N SER A 29 -16.20 -0.51 34.95
CA SER A 29 -14.89 -1.15 34.78
C SER A 29 -14.80 -2.06 33.54
N GLU A 30 -15.91 -2.62 33.06
CA GLU A 30 -15.92 -3.51 31.88
C GLU A 30 -15.95 -2.76 30.55
N ALA A 31 -16.51 -1.55 30.53
CA ALA A 31 -16.53 -0.64 29.36
C ALA A 31 -15.14 -0.08 28.97
N LEU A 32 -14.09 -0.37 29.76
CA LEU A 32 -12.71 0.06 29.49
C LEU A 32 -11.84 -1.05 28.89
N SER A 33 -12.34 -2.28 28.79
CA SER A 33 -11.66 -3.38 28.07
C SER A 33 -11.86 -3.27 26.55
N GLU A 34 -13.08 -2.95 26.11
CA GLU A 34 -13.42 -2.83 24.67
C GLU A 34 -12.72 -1.63 23.99
N GLY A 35 -12.26 -0.65 24.76
CA GLY A 35 -11.57 0.54 24.26
C GLY A 35 -10.06 0.39 24.02
N LEU A 36 -9.43 -0.73 24.39
CA LEU A 36 -7.97 -0.87 24.36
C LEU A 36 -7.42 -1.55 23.09
N GLU A 37 -8.21 -2.38 22.41
CA GLU A 37 -7.79 -3.09 21.19
C GLU A 37 -7.59 -2.14 20.00
N GLN A 38 -8.29 -1.00 19.98
CA GLN A 38 -8.16 0.05 18.96
C GLN A 38 -6.84 0.83 19.02
N VAL A 39 -6.01 0.64 20.06
CA VAL A 39 -4.80 1.45 20.31
C VAL A 39 -3.52 0.79 19.76
N THR A 40 -3.57 -0.50 19.39
CA THR A 40 -2.39 -1.24 18.89
C THR A 40 -2.22 -1.25 17.37
N ALA A 41 -3.17 -0.71 16.60
CA ALA A 41 -3.23 -0.83 15.14
C ALA A 41 -2.87 0.47 14.38
N SER A 42 -1.87 1.23 14.83
CA SER A 42 -1.21 2.21 13.96
C SER A 42 -0.17 1.51 13.07
N ALA A 43 -0.65 0.64 12.18
CA ALA A 43 0.21 -0.01 11.19
C ALA A 43 0.89 1.07 10.33
N SER A 44 2.23 1.09 10.35
CA SER A 44 3.01 2.02 9.54
C SER A 44 2.78 1.72 8.05
N CYS A 45 2.21 2.66 7.30
CA CYS A 45 1.97 2.49 5.87
C CYS A 45 3.26 2.26 5.05
N ALA A 46 4.44 2.50 5.63
CA ALA A 46 5.74 2.18 5.02
C ALA A 46 6.03 0.67 4.96
N ASP A 47 5.44 -0.13 5.86
CA ASP A 47 5.69 -1.57 6.01
C ASP A 47 4.54 -2.45 5.46
N ILE A 48 3.58 -1.83 4.77
CA ILE A 48 2.41 -2.51 4.19
C ILE A 48 2.80 -3.36 2.99
N THR A 49 2.28 -4.59 2.98
CA THR A 49 2.42 -5.54 1.88
C THR A 49 1.10 -6.26 1.64
N SER A 50 0.98 -7.03 0.55
CA SER A 50 -0.19 -7.88 0.30
C SER A 50 -0.34 -9.04 1.30
N THR A 51 0.55 -9.18 2.29
CA THR A 51 0.42 -10.12 3.42
C THR A 51 -0.20 -9.49 4.68
N SER A 52 -0.29 -8.16 4.75
CA SER A 52 -0.88 -7.44 5.87
C SER A 52 -2.42 -7.60 5.91
N PRO A 53 -3.08 -7.28 7.05
CA PRO A 53 -4.54 -7.28 7.15
C PRO A 53 -5.20 -6.40 6.09
N LEU A 54 -6.34 -6.85 5.55
CA LEU A 54 -7.07 -6.12 4.49
C LEU A 54 -7.45 -4.69 4.91
N GLU A 55 -7.82 -4.49 6.17
CA GLU A 55 -8.21 -3.19 6.70
C GLU A 55 -7.02 -2.21 6.75
N ASP A 56 -5.84 -2.66 7.17
CA ASP A 56 -4.61 -1.86 7.15
C ASP A 56 -4.19 -1.52 5.71
N VAL A 57 -4.16 -2.53 4.83
CA VAL A 57 -3.81 -2.36 3.41
C VAL A 57 -4.75 -1.35 2.75
N ARG A 58 -6.06 -1.46 3.02
CA ARG A 58 -7.06 -0.54 2.46
C ARG A 58 -6.96 0.85 3.05
N SER A 59 -6.82 0.98 4.37
CA SER A 59 -6.61 2.27 5.04
C SER A 59 -5.43 3.04 4.45
N CYS A 60 -4.30 2.36 4.21
CA CYS A 60 -3.12 2.99 3.59
C CYS A 60 -3.30 3.24 2.07
N ALA A 61 -4.03 2.39 1.35
CA ALA A 61 -4.33 2.56 -0.08
C ALA A 61 -5.28 3.74 -0.35
N ASP A 62 -6.32 3.88 0.48
CA ASP A 62 -7.27 5.01 0.47
C ASP A 62 -6.58 6.33 0.90
N GLN A 63 -5.53 6.26 1.73
CA GLN A 63 -4.62 7.39 2.03
C GLN A 63 -3.64 7.74 0.89
N GLY A 64 -3.63 7.00 -0.21
CA GLY A 64 -2.83 7.29 -1.39
C GLY A 64 -1.49 6.53 -1.50
N HIS A 65 -1.06 5.78 -0.49
CA HIS A 65 0.26 5.13 -0.50
C HIS A 65 0.39 4.10 -1.63
N ALA A 66 1.22 4.38 -2.63
CA ALA A 66 1.37 3.55 -3.83
C ALA A 66 1.64 2.06 -3.50
N THR A 67 2.57 1.75 -2.58
CA THR A 67 2.86 0.35 -2.15
C THR A 67 1.63 -0.36 -1.57
N ALA A 68 0.76 0.36 -0.87
CA ALA A 68 -0.48 -0.17 -0.32
C ALA A 68 -1.54 -0.36 -1.41
N GLN A 69 -1.61 0.55 -2.38
CA GLN A 69 -2.47 0.41 -3.57
C GLN A 69 -2.02 -0.78 -4.44
N THR A 70 -0.73 -0.96 -4.69
CA THR A 70 -0.16 -2.16 -5.35
C THR A 70 -0.50 -3.43 -4.58
N SER A 71 -0.41 -3.39 -3.24
CA SER A 71 -0.77 -4.51 -2.37
C SER A 71 -2.27 -4.84 -2.44
N LEU A 72 -3.14 -3.84 -2.47
CA LEU A 72 -4.58 -4.01 -2.59
C LEU A 72 -4.99 -4.52 -3.97
N GLY A 73 -4.37 -4.01 -5.05
CA GLY A 73 -4.53 -4.53 -6.40
C GLY A 73 -4.11 -6.00 -6.50
N PHE A 74 -3.02 -6.39 -5.85
CA PHE A 74 -2.62 -7.80 -5.75
C PHE A 74 -3.63 -8.64 -4.98
N MET A 75 -4.20 -8.12 -3.88
CA MET A 75 -5.23 -8.83 -3.12
C MET A 75 -6.49 -9.06 -3.94
N TYR A 76 -6.97 -8.06 -4.68
CA TYR A 76 -8.10 -8.17 -5.59
C TYR A 76 -7.83 -9.12 -6.77
N GLY A 77 -6.66 -9.05 -7.43
CA GLY A 77 -6.33 -9.93 -8.56
C GLY A 77 -6.05 -11.39 -8.20
N ASN A 78 -5.94 -11.71 -6.90
CA ASN A 78 -5.67 -13.08 -6.40
C ASN A 78 -6.76 -13.59 -5.44
N GLY A 79 -7.85 -12.85 -5.21
CA GLY A 79 -8.88 -13.21 -4.23
C GLY A 79 -8.35 -13.37 -2.79
N ARG A 80 -7.33 -12.59 -2.40
CA ARG A 80 -6.66 -12.74 -1.10
C ARG A 80 -7.34 -11.87 -0.05
N GLY A 81 -8.22 -12.47 0.75
CA GLY A 81 -8.98 -11.77 1.81
C GLY A 81 -10.16 -10.94 1.29
N VAL A 82 -10.23 -10.73 -0.03
CA VAL A 82 -11.37 -10.21 -0.79
C VAL A 82 -11.83 -11.27 -1.79
N LEU A 83 -13.03 -11.11 -2.36
CA LEU A 83 -13.37 -11.84 -3.59
C LEU A 83 -12.45 -11.36 -4.73
N GLN A 84 -12.12 -12.25 -5.67
CA GLN A 84 -11.30 -11.86 -6.82
C GLN A 84 -12.08 -10.89 -7.72
N ASP A 85 -11.45 -9.78 -8.06
CA ASP A 85 -11.97 -8.77 -9.00
C ASP A 85 -10.80 -8.16 -9.77
N ASP A 86 -10.59 -8.63 -10.99
CA ASP A 86 -9.49 -8.19 -11.86
C ASP A 86 -9.65 -6.71 -12.29
N ALA A 87 -10.87 -6.17 -12.32
CA ALA A 87 -11.14 -4.79 -12.73
C ALA A 87 -10.85 -3.79 -11.61
N GLU A 88 -11.23 -4.12 -10.37
CA GLU A 88 -10.81 -3.38 -9.18
C GLU A 88 -9.29 -3.51 -8.96
N ALA A 89 -8.69 -4.66 -9.28
CA ALA A 89 -7.23 -4.83 -9.29
C ALA A 89 -6.53 -3.87 -10.25
N VAL A 90 -7.01 -3.77 -11.51
CA VAL A 90 -6.54 -2.75 -12.48
C VAL A 90 -6.67 -1.34 -11.92
N ARG A 91 -7.82 -1.00 -11.30
CA ARG A 91 -8.05 0.35 -10.75
C ARG A 91 -7.00 0.71 -9.69
N TRP A 92 -6.65 -0.22 -8.81
CA TRP A 92 -5.62 -0.02 -7.80
C TRP A 92 -4.21 0.01 -8.38
N TYR A 93 -3.88 -0.87 -9.32
CA TYR A 93 -2.58 -0.80 -10.01
C TYR A 93 -2.40 0.49 -10.79
N ARG A 94 -3.45 1.05 -11.41
CA ARG A 94 -3.35 2.33 -12.13
C ARG A 94 -2.96 3.48 -11.19
N LEU A 95 -3.63 3.62 -10.05
CA LEU A 95 -3.34 4.67 -9.06
C LEU A 95 -1.91 4.60 -8.49
N ALA A 96 -1.34 3.40 -8.37
CA ALA A 96 0.05 3.20 -7.96
C ALA A 96 1.04 3.42 -9.12
N ALA A 97 0.70 2.95 -10.32
CA ALA A 97 1.53 3.07 -11.51
C ALA A 97 1.69 4.53 -12.00
N GLU A 98 0.64 5.34 -11.86
CA GLU A 98 0.63 6.79 -12.08
C GLU A 98 1.53 7.54 -11.08
N GLN A 99 1.69 7.02 -9.87
CA GLN A 99 2.66 7.52 -8.87
C GLN A 99 4.08 6.99 -9.08
N GLY A 100 4.32 6.20 -10.13
CA GLY A 100 5.63 5.64 -10.43
C GLY A 100 5.94 4.27 -9.81
N ASP A 101 5.01 3.59 -9.13
CA ASP A 101 5.32 2.28 -8.53
C ASP A 101 5.62 1.22 -9.62
N ALA A 102 6.89 0.90 -9.80
CA ALA A 102 7.37 -0.02 -10.83
C ALA A 102 6.77 -1.43 -10.71
N VAL A 103 6.30 -1.84 -9.52
CA VAL A 103 5.61 -3.12 -9.31
C VAL A 103 4.21 -3.06 -9.90
N ALA A 104 3.43 -2.02 -9.60
CA ALA A 104 2.13 -1.77 -10.20
C ALA A 104 2.21 -1.54 -11.71
N GLN A 105 3.19 -0.79 -12.21
CA GLN A 105 3.41 -0.62 -13.65
C GLN A 105 3.60 -1.97 -14.34
N THR A 106 4.41 -2.87 -13.77
CA THR A 106 4.58 -4.22 -14.31
C THR A 106 3.26 -5.01 -14.27
N ASN A 107 2.54 -4.98 -13.15
CA ASN A 107 1.30 -5.74 -12.99
C ASN A 107 0.19 -5.21 -13.92
N LEU A 108 0.07 -3.89 -14.08
CA LEU A 108 -0.85 -3.24 -15.01
C LEU A 108 -0.52 -3.59 -16.46
N GLY A 109 0.77 -3.64 -16.81
CA GLY A 109 1.24 -4.18 -18.08
C GLY A 109 0.77 -5.62 -18.32
N VAL A 110 0.81 -6.48 -17.28
CA VAL A 110 0.25 -7.85 -17.37
C VAL A 110 -1.24 -7.80 -17.68
N MET A 111 -2.03 -7.07 -16.88
CA MET A 111 -3.49 -6.97 -17.06
C MET A 111 -3.89 -6.53 -18.48
N TYR A 112 -3.20 -5.52 -19.04
CA TYR A 112 -3.40 -5.07 -20.41
C TYR A 112 -2.93 -6.09 -21.46
N SER A 113 -1.81 -6.80 -21.26
CA SER A 113 -1.30 -7.80 -22.21
C SER A 113 -2.04 -9.14 -22.22
N THR A 114 -2.95 -9.36 -21.26
CA THR A 114 -3.79 -10.57 -21.12
C THR A 114 -5.29 -10.31 -21.20
N GLY A 115 -5.74 -9.05 -21.17
CA GLY A 115 -7.16 -8.70 -21.14
C GLY A 115 -7.86 -9.03 -19.80
N GLN A 116 -7.12 -9.01 -18.69
CA GLN A 116 -7.66 -9.27 -17.36
C GLN A 116 -8.16 -7.96 -16.74
N GLY A 117 -9.46 -7.87 -16.41
CA GLY A 117 -10.08 -6.68 -15.82
C GLY A 117 -10.22 -5.47 -16.77
N VAL A 118 -9.54 -5.48 -17.92
CA VAL A 118 -9.58 -4.50 -19.00
C VAL A 118 -9.61 -5.20 -20.36
N PRO A 119 -10.02 -4.51 -21.45
CA PRO A 119 -9.71 -4.96 -22.80
C PRO A 119 -8.20 -5.19 -23.00
N GLU A 120 -7.84 -6.17 -23.82
CA GLU A 120 -6.44 -6.41 -24.18
C GLU A 120 -5.89 -5.23 -25.00
N ASP A 121 -4.75 -4.69 -24.57
CA ASP A 121 -4.05 -3.59 -25.23
C ASP A 121 -2.54 -3.81 -25.10
N VAL A 122 -1.91 -4.30 -26.17
CA VAL A 122 -0.47 -4.57 -26.19
C VAL A 122 0.39 -3.30 -26.25
N VAL A 123 -0.17 -2.18 -26.69
CA VAL A 123 0.53 -0.89 -26.81
C VAL A 123 0.64 -0.25 -25.43
N LEU A 124 -0.48 -0.16 -24.69
CA LEU A 124 -0.48 0.26 -23.28
C LEU A 124 0.35 -0.69 -22.41
N ALA A 125 0.26 -2.01 -22.63
CA ALA A 125 1.08 -2.96 -21.88
C ALA A 125 2.58 -2.72 -22.06
N TYR A 126 3.03 -2.55 -23.30
CA TYR A 126 4.44 -2.28 -23.63
C TYR A 126 4.92 -0.95 -23.05
N MET A 127 4.08 0.11 -23.09
CA MET A 127 4.34 1.39 -22.44
C MET A 127 4.56 1.21 -20.93
N TRP A 128 3.65 0.53 -20.23
CA TRP A 128 3.79 0.28 -18.78
C TRP A 128 5.03 -0.57 -18.44
N TYR A 129 5.40 -1.54 -19.28
CA TYR A 129 6.66 -2.27 -19.10
C TYR A 129 7.89 -1.38 -19.31
N ASN A 130 7.92 -0.47 -20.28
CA ASN A 130 9.04 0.48 -20.46
C ASN A 130 9.25 1.35 -19.22
N LEU A 131 8.17 1.87 -18.64
CA LEU A 131 8.22 2.68 -17.41
C LEU A 131 8.77 1.88 -16.22
N ALA A 132 8.40 0.61 -16.09
CA ALA A 132 8.94 -0.28 -15.05
C ALA A 132 10.42 -0.64 -15.31
N VAL A 133 10.81 -0.87 -16.57
CA VAL A 133 12.20 -1.16 -16.97
C VAL A 133 13.11 0.04 -16.71
N ALA A 134 12.65 1.27 -16.99
CA ALA A 134 13.40 2.49 -16.70
C ALA A 134 13.75 2.66 -15.21
N GLN A 135 12.99 2.01 -14.33
CA GLN A 135 13.21 1.95 -12.88
C GLN A 135 13.98 0.69 -12.41
N GLY A 136 14.57 -0.07 -13.33
CA GLY A 136 15.38 -1.26 -13.01
C GLY A 136 14.56 -2.52 -12.69
N ARG A 137 13.30 -2.62 -13.15
CA ARG A 137 12.49 -3.84 -12.95
C ARG A 137 12.83 -4.92 -13.98
N ASP A 138 13.87 -5.71 -13.74
CA ASP A 138 14.30 -6.82 -14.63
C ASP A 138 13.16 -7.76 -15.07
N ILE A 139 12.19 -8.02 -14.17
CA ILE A 139 11.00 -8.84 -14.46
C ILE A 139 10.15 -8.22 -15.59
N ALA A 140 10.03 -6.90 -15.64
CA ALA A 140 9.30 -6.21 -16.70
C ALA A 140 10.02 -6.33 -18.06
N GLN A 141 11.36 -6.32 -18.09
CA GLN A 141 12.13 -6.54 -19.33
C GLN A 141 11.86 -7.95 -19.88
N GLY A 142 11.94 -8.98 -19.03
CA GLY A 142 11.70 -10.36 -19.47
C GLY A 142 10.28 -10.62 -19.99
N ILE A 143 9.27 -9.91 -19.49
CA ILE A 143 7.89 -10.00 -20.00
C ILE A 143 7.72 -9.15 -21.28
N LYS A 144 8.35 -7.97 -21.34
CA LYS A 144 8.40 -7.11 -22.53
C LYS A 144 9.02 -7.85 -23.73
N ASP A 145 10.15 -8.54 -23.55
CA ASP A 145 10.83 -9.34 -24.58
C ASP A 145 9.91 -10.44 -25.18
N ILE A 146 8.97 -10.95 -24.39
CA ILE A 146 7.95 -11.93 -24.81
C ILE A 146 6.79 -11.23 -25.54
N LEU A 147 6.43 -10.01 -25.12
CA LEU A 147 5.39 -9.22 -25.78
C LEU A 147 5.82 -8.72 -27.16
N GLU A 148 7.08 -8.29 -27.32
CA GLU A 148 7.64 -7.87 -28.62
C GLU A 148 7.47 -8.93 -29.71
N GLN A 149 7.60 -10.21 -29.36
CA GLN A 149 7.40 -11.35 -30.28
C GLN A 149 5.95 -11.52 -30.76
N ARG A 150 4.98 -10.84 -30.12
CA ARG A 150 3.56 -10.82 -30.50
C ARG A 150 3.15 -9.54 -31.24
N MET A 151 3.95 -8.47 -31.14
CA MET A 151 3.64 -7.15 -31.70
C MET A 151 4.17 -7.02 -33.14
N ASN A 152 3.60 -6.08 -33.88
CA ASN A 152 4.18 -5.61 -35.14
C ASN A 152 4.99 -4.31 -34.93
N HIS A 153 5.74 -3.87 -35.95
CA HIS A 153 6.61 -2.69 -35.86
C HIS A 153 5.84 -1.39 -35.59
N GLU A 154 4.65 -1.22 -36.17
CA GLU A 154 3.79 -0.04 -35.99
C GLU A 154 3.31 0.07 -34.53
N GLN A 155 2.91 -1.04 -33.93
CA GLN A 155 2.53 -1.11 -32.50
C GLN A 155 3.71 -0.86 -31.56
N ILE A 156 4.93 -1.29 -31.94
CA ILE A 156 6.14 -1.04 -31.14
C ILE A 156 6.51 0.45 -31.21
N ASP A 157 6.43 1.07 -32.39
CA ASP A 157 6.71 2.50 -32.58
C ASP A 157 5.67 3.37 -31.86
N GLU A 158 4.39 3.03 -31.96
CA GLU A 158 3.28 3.66 -31.23
C GLU A 158 3.51 3.59 -29.71
N ALA A 159 3.83 2.39 -29.18
CA ALA A 159 4.05 2.22 -27.76
C ALA A 159 5.32 2.90 -27.24
N GLN A 160 6.35 3.06 -28.09
CA GLN A 160 7.52 3.87 -27.79
C GLN A 160 7.18 5.37 -27.75
N GLN A 161 6.41 5.88 -28.72
CA GLN A 161 5.94 7.27 -28.72
C GLN A 161 5.09 7.56 -27.47
N LEU A 162 4.12 6.70 -27.16
CA LEU A 162 3.27 6.83 -25.97
C LEU A 162 4.07 6.78 -24.66
N THR A 163 5.17 6.02 -24.62
CA THR A 163 6.12 6.02 -23.48
C THR A 163 6.79 7.38 -23.32
N LEU A 164 7.22 8.00 -24.42
CA LEU A 164 7.84 9.33 -24.40
C LEU A 164 6.83 10.41 -23.98
N GLU A 165 5.63 10.41 -24.56
CA GLU A 165 4.54 11.32 -24.17
C GLU A 165 4.18 11.18 -22.68
N TRP A 166 4.14 9.95 -22.16
CA TRP A 166 3.90 9.72 -20.72
C TRP A 166 5.00 10.34 -19.85
N ILE A 167 6.27 10.18 -20.24
CA ILE A 167 7.42 10.73 -19.53
C ILE A 167 7.44 12.27 -19.60
N GLU A 168 7.09 12.86 -20.74
CA GLU A 168 6.98 14.32 -20.88
C GLU A 168 5.82 14.91 -20.06
N ALA A 169 4.73 14.16 -19.86
CA ALA A 169 3.57 14.59 -19.10
C ALA A 169 3.69 14.38 -17.56
N HIS A 170 4.48 13.40 -17.10
CA HIS A 170 4.54 13.00 -15.69
C HIS A 170 5.95 12.97 -15.06
N GLY A 171 7.00 13.14 -15.85
CA GLY A 171 8.37 13.28 -15.35
C GLY A 171 8.62 14.64 -14.69
N ASN A 172 9.26 14.63 -13.50
CA ASN A 172 9.69 15.83 -12.77
C ASN A 172 11.23 15.88 -12.71
#